data_AF-A0A812TNS6-F1
#
_entry.id   AF-A0A812TNS6-F1
#
_cell.length_a   1.000
_cell.length_b   1.000
_cell.length_c   1.000
_cell.angle_alpha   90.00
_cell.angle_beta   90.00
_cell.angle_gamma   90.00
#
_symmetry.space_group_name_H-M   'P 1'
#
loop_
_entity.id
_entity.type
_entity.pdbx_description
1 polymer ?
#
loop_
_entity_poly.entity_id
_entity_poly.type
_entity_poly.pdbx_seq_one_letter_code
_entity_poly.pdbx_strand_id
1 'polypeptide(L)'
;MDPFVPKMPKRKVIHRKVMDTIANRVKTWDEHATIVSGRFRTGKTVAVEEVLRGARGIFKHTVKDEHWEERLYKSLQVDGPGMFEAVLVRVKAELAKLADPITKTPIILFEVPRATTKGMDTISSTTKDLSTEGGKVIISASSAAAALAFDAGGANRQKDIWIDELTAEEAKKVLTLHGHEENAQDIIDACGSRVGDLTESCKDMVAGKTLQELKQETEATAEMEVRDFLDLEVEVAGGRIIPIGRAGKQQATCR
;
A
#
# COMPACT_ATOMS: atom_id res chain seq x y z
N MET A 1 -4.93 11.97 -21.09
CA MET A 1 -4.39 11.04 -20.09
C MET A 1 -5.07 9.71 -20.28
N ASP A 2 -4.26 8.68 -20.49
CA ASP A 2 -4.75 7.32 -20.65
C ASP A 2 -5.34 6.80 -19.34
N PRO A 3 -6.29 5.85 -19.40
CA PRO A 3 -6.78 5.17 -18.22
C PRO A 3 -5.64 4.47 -17.46
N PHE A 4 -5.74 4.44 -16.14
CA PHE A 4 -4.81 3.71 -15.29
C PHE A 4 -4.96 2.20 -15.52
N VAL A 5 -3.85 1.55 -15.89
CA VAL A 5 -3.81 0.11 -16.16
C VAL A 5 -2.86 -0.56 -15.17
N PRO A 6 -3.41 -1.28 -14.17
CA PRO A 6 -2.63 -2.13 -13.28
C PRO A 6 -1.83 -3.18 -14.03
N LYS A 7 -0.65 -3.55 -13.51
CA LYS A 7 0.18 -4.62 -14.10
C LYS A 7 -0.50 -5.99 -14.04
N MET A 8 -1.26 -6.26 -12.97
CA MET A 8 -1.96 -7.53 -12.81
C MET A 8 -3.21 -7.56 -13.69
N PRO A 9 -3.43 -8.63 -14.49
CA PRO A 9 -4.67 -8.79 -15.26
C PRO A 9 -5.89 -8.95 -14.34
N LYS A 10 -7.02 -8.34 -14.69
CA LYS A 10 -8.26 -8.36 -13.90
C LYS A 10 -8.71 -9.79 -13.51
N ARG A 11 -8.61 -10.74 -14.44
CA ARG A 11 -8.96 -12.16 -14.20
C ARG A 11 -8.13 -12.86 -13.12
N LYS A 12 -6.99 -12.29 -12.73
CA LYS A 12 -6.11 -12.81 -11.68
C LYS A 12 -6.33 -12.11 -10.33
N VAL A 13 -7.28 -11.17 -10.25
CA VAL A 13 -7.57 -10.44 -9.02
C VAL A 13 -8.82 -11.03 -8.38
N ILE A 14 -8.71 -11.46 -7.13
CA ILE A 14 -9.86 -11.84 -6.31
C ILE A 14 -10.46 -10.58 -5.70
N HIS A 15 -11.76 -10.38 -5.90
CA HIS A 15 -12.49 -9.29 -5.26
C HIS A 15 -12.53 -9.48 -3.75
N ARG A 16 -12.29 -8.40 -3.01
CA ARG A 16 -12.29 -8.37 -1.54
C ARG A 16 -13.15 -7.23 -1.05
N LYS A 17 -13.83 -7.41 0.09
CA LYS A 17 -14.70 -6.38 0.67
C LYS A 17 -13.99 -5.03 0.89
N VAL A 18 -12.70 -5.05 1.20
CA VAL A 18 -11.91 -3.82 1.37
C VAL A 18 -11.77 -3.02 0.06
N MET A 19 -11.85 -3.67 -1.11
CA MET A 19 -11.87 -2.97 -2.39
C MET A 19 -13.14 -2.14 -2.54
N ASP A 20 -14.29 -2.62 -2.03
CA ASP A 20 -15.52 -1.82 -2.00
C ASP A 20 -15.38 -0.61 -1.08
N THR A 21 -14.71 -0.77 0.07
CA THR A 21 -14.40 0.35 0.98
C THR A 21 -13.53 1.40 0.30
N ILE A 22 -12.47 0.98 -0.41
CA ILE A 22 -11.59 1.90 -1.14
C ILE A 22 -12.34 2.55 -2.31
N ALA A 23 -13.15 1.79 -3.05
CA ALA A 23 -13.94 2.31 -4.17
C ALA A 23 -14.97 3.35 -3.72
N ASN A 24 -15.68 3.09 -2.63
CA ASN A 24 -16.60 4.05 -2.03
C ASN A 24 -15.84 5.29 -1.57
N ARG A 25 -14.70 5.12 -0.90
CA ARG A 25 -13.84 6.23 -0.51
C ARG A 25 -13.45 7.09 -1.71
N VAL A 26 -13.02 6.49 -2.83
CA VAL A 26 -12.62 7.22 -4.04
C VAL A 26 -13.80 7.99 -4.67
N LYS A 27 -14.99 7.41 -4.67
CA LYS A 27 -16.21 8.02 -5.24
C LYS A 27 -16.74 9.19 -4.41
N THR A 28 -16.78 9.04 -3.08
CA THR A 28 -17.30 10.06 -2.14
C THR A 28 -16.17 10.88 -1.53
N TRP A 29 -15.07 11.04 -2.27
CA TRP A 29 -13.87 11.64 -1.72
C TRP A 29 -14.03 13.16 -1.70
N ASP A 30 -14.45 13.70 -0.56
CA ASP A 30 -14.71 15.13 -0.41
C ASP A 30 -13.43 15.89 0.00
N GLU A 31 -12.75 15.41 1.06
CA GLU A 31 -11.49 15.98 1.57
C GLU A 31 -10.55 14.86 2.08
N HIS A 32 -9.30 15.22 2.40
CA HIS A 32 -8.32 14.43 3.20
C HIS A 32 -7.51 13.37 2.45
N ALA A 33 -6.35 13.00 2.99
CA ALA A 33 -5.55 11.88 2.49
C ALA A 33 -6.22 10.54 2.81
N THR A 34 -5.87 9.49 2.07
CA THR A 34 -6.21 8.11 2.44
C THR A 34 -4.91 7.32 2.60
N ILE A 35 -4.70 6.68 3.74
CA ILE A 35 -3.64 5.70 3.90
C ILE A 35 -4.24 4.30 3.90
N VAL A 36 -3.68 3.44 3.05
CA VAL A 36 -3.96 2.03 2.94
C VAL A 36 -2.77 1.27 3.50
N SER A 37 -2.95 0.68 4.67
CA SER A 37 -1.91 -0.02 5.42
C SER A 37 -2.29 -1.47 5.67
N GLY A 38 -1.34 -2.27 6.15
CA GLY A 38 -1.53 -3.70 6.40
C GLY A 38 -0.22 -4.44 6.34
N ARG A 39 -0.20 -5.70 6.78
CA ARG A 39 1.02 -6.53 6.77
C ARG A 39 1.61 -6.65 5.36
N PHE A 40 2.92 -6.89 5.27
CA PHE A 40 3.56 -7.17 3.98
C PHE A 40 2.83 -8.33 3.28
N ARG A 41 2.71 -8.27 1.94
CA ARG A 41 2.03 -9.28 1.11
C ARG A 41 0.52 -9.50 1.32
N THR A 42 -0.19 -8.62 2.02
CA THR A 42 -1.67 -8.68 2.13
C THR A 42 -2.44 -8.17 0.90
N GLY A 43 -1.75 -7.71 -0.15
CA GLY A 43 -2.38 -7.31 -1.41
C GLY A 43 -2.83 -5.85 -1.49
N LYS A 44 -2.23 -4.94 -0.71
CA LYS A 44 -2.58 -3.51 -0.71
C LYS A 44 -2.48 -2.85 -2.08
N THR A 45 -1.31 -2.96 -2.73
CA THR A 45 -1.09 -2.40 -4.06
C THR A 45 -2.11 -2.96 -5.05
N VAL A 46 -2.38 -4.27 -5.03
CA VAL A 46 -3.38 -4.89 -5.91
C VAL A 46 -4.78 -4.34 -5.66
N ALA A 47 -5.19 -4.19 -4.40
CA ALA A 47 -6.52 -3.67 -4.05
C ALA A 47 -6.70 -2.22 -4.51
N VAL A 48 -5.73 -1.35 -4.23
CA VAL A 48 -5.79 0.06 -4.66
C VAL A 48 -5.75 0.16 -6.19
N GLU A 49 -4.84 -0.56 -6.83
CA GLU A 49 -4.71 -0.52 -8.29
C GLU A 49 -5.96 -1.05 -9.00
N GLU A 50 -6.57 -2.14 -8.51
CA GLU A 50 -7.79 -2.68 -9.11
C GLU A 50 -8.96 -1.70 -9.00
N VAL A 51 -9.13 -1.03 -7.85
CA VAL A 51 -10.17 -0.02 -7.66
C VAL A 51 -9.98 1.17 -8.61
N LEU A 52 -8.73 1.54 -8.87
CA LEU A 52 -8.40 2.63 -9.80
C LEU A 52 -8.32 2.18 -11.25
N ARG A 53 -8.53 0.90 -11.57
CA ARG A 53 -8.45 0.38 -12.94
C ARG A 53 -9.40 1.14 -13.85
N GLY A 54 -8.88 1.68 -14.94
CA GLY A 54 -9.66 2.46 -15.90
C GLY A 54 -9.91 3.91 -15.49
N ALA A 55 -9.55 4.32 -14.27
CA ALA A 55 -9.64 5.72 -13.85
C ALA A 55 -8.61 6.57 -14.60
N ARG A 56 -8.98 7.79 -14.98
CA ARG A 56 -8.05 8.77 -15.55
C ARG A 56 -7.55 9.72 -14.48
N GLY A 57 -6.38 10.32 -14.72
CA GLY A 57 -5.78 11.28 -13.78
C GLY A 57 -5.18 10.64 -12.53
N ILE A 58 -4.77 9.37 -12.64
CA ILE A 58 -4.03 8.67 -11.59
C ILE A 58 -2.54 8.79 -11.89
N PHE A 59 -1.77 9.27 -10.92
CA PHE A 59 -0.32 9.29 -10.98
C PHE A 59 0.27 8.41 -9.88
N LYS A 60 0.96 7.33 -10.28
CA LYS A 60 1.58 6.40 -9.33
C LYS A 60 3.08 6.72 -9.18
N HIS A 61 3.54 6.85 -7.95
CA HIS A 61 4.96 7.05 -7.62
C HIS A 61 5.40 6.15 -6.48
N THR A 62 6.63 5.63 -6.54
CA THR A 62 7.20 4.82 -5.46
C THR A 62 8.16 5.66 -4.63
N VAL A 63 7.87 5.80 -3.34
CA VAL A 63 8.73 6.54 -2.41
C VAL A 63 9.74 5.60 -1.79
N LYS A 64 11.00 5.65 -2.23
CA LYS A 64 12.05 4.73 -1.76
C LYS A 64 12.95 5.32 -0.68
N ASP A 65 13.19 6.63 -0.74
CA ASP A 65 14.16 7.37 0.08
C ASP A 65 13.79 8.86 0.10
N GLU A 66 14.56 9.67 0.84
CA GLU A 66 14.37 11.12 1.03
C GLU A 66 14.33 11.95 -0.28
N HIS A 67 14.95 11.50 -1.38
CA HIS A 67 14.94 12.21 -2.66
C HIS A 67 13.76 11.82 -3.58
N TRP A 68 12.69 11.25 -3.03
CA TRP A 68 11.53 10.82 -3.82
C TRP A 68 10.83 11.98 -4.52
N GLU A 69 10.80 13.16 -3.92
CA GLU A 69 10.09 14.34 -4.45
C GLU A 69 10.76 14.86 -5.74
N GLU A 70 12.09 14.94 -5.77
CA GLU A 70 12.85 15.28 -6.98
C GLU A 70 12.57 14.28 -8.11
N ARG A 71 12.48 12.99 -7.78
CA ARG A 71 12.17 11.95 -8.77
C ARG A 71 10.73 12.04 -9.27
N LEU A 72 9.79 12.41 -8.41
CA LEU A 72 8.41 12.70 -8.78
C LEU A 72 8.39 13.82 -9.82
N TYR A 73 9.00 14.97 -9.52
CA TYR A 73 9.05 16.12 -10.42
C TYR A 73 9.73 15.80 -11.74
N LYS A 74 10.87 15.12 -11.70
CA LYS A 74 11.56 14.67 -12.91
C LYS A 74 10.70 13.72 -13.76
N SER A 75 9.96 12.79 -13.14
CA SER A 75 9.08 11.86 -13.86
C SER A 75 7.88 12.55 -14.51
N LEU A 76 7.47 13.69 -13.96
CA LEU A 76 6.41 14.54 -14.50
C LEU A 76 6.93 15.64 -15.44
N GLN A 77 8.25 15.74 -15.61
CA GLN A 77 8.91 16.80 -16.39
C GLN A 77 8.51 18.20 -15.91
N VAL A 78 8.49 18.39 -14.59
CA VAL A 78 8.23 19.69 -13.95
C VAL A 78 9.43 20.12 -13.12
N ASP A 79 9.65 21.44 -13.02
CA ASP A 79 10.84 22.00 -12.37
C ASP A 79 10.68 22.17 -10.84
N GLY A 80 9.51 21.84 -10.28
CA GLY A 80 9.26 21.95 -8.84
C GLY A 80 7.78 21.98 -8.45
N PRO A 81 7.50 22.26 -7.17
CA PRO A 81 6.15 22.17 -6.58
C PRO A 81 5.13 23.08 -7.26
N GLY A 82 5.48 24.35 -7.55
CA GLY A 82 4.53 25.27 -8.20
C GLY A 82 4.12 24.85 -9.62
N MET A 83 5.03 24.23 -10.39
CA MET A 83 4.66 23.66 -11.69
C MET A 83 3.83 22.39 -11.53
N PHE A 84 4.15 21.57 -10.51
CA PHE A 84 3.36 20.40 -10.19
C PHE A 84 1.92 20.76 -9.83
N GLU A 85 1.70 21.75 -8.99
CA GLU A 85 0.38 22.31 -8.65
C GLU A 85 -0.37 22.77 -9.90
N ALA A 86 0.29 23.53 -10.78
CA ALA A 86 -0.30 23.97 -12.04
C ALA A 86 -0.72 22.80 -12.94
N VAL A 87 0.04 21.70 -12.94
CA VAL A 87 -0.34 20.46 -13.63
C VAL A 87 -1.61 19.86 -13.00
N LEU A 88 -1.69 19.76 -11.67
CA LEU A 88 -2.86 19.20 -10.99
C LEU A 88 -4.14 19.99 -11.25
N VAL A 89 -4.06 21.33 -11.25
CA VAL A 89 -5.19 22.20 -11.59
C VAL A 89 -5.68 21.93 -13.02
N ARG A 90 -4.74 21.81 -13.97
CA ARG A 90 -5.07 21.48 -15.37
C ARG A 90 -5.70 20.09 -15.48
N VAL A 91 -5.14 19.09 -14.80
CA VAL A 91 -5.71 17.73 -14.77
C VAL A 91 -7.13 17.74 -14.23
N LYS A 92 -7.39 18.43 -13.12
CA LYS A 92 -8.71 18.58 -12.52
C LYS A 92 -9.71 19.20 -13.50
N ALA A 93 -9.31 20.25 -14.22
CA ALA A 93 -10.15 20.89 -15.24
C ALA A 93 -10.48 19.93 -16.41
N GLU A 94 -9.54 19.11 -16.85
CA GLU A 94 -9.79 18.11 -17.90
C GLU A 94 -10.67 16.95 -17.41
N LEU A 95 -10.46 16.47 -16.18
CA LEU A 95 -11.30 15.41 -15.59
C LEU A 95 -12.76 15.86 -15.43
N ALA A 96 -13.00 17.14 -15.13
CA ALA A 96 -14.34 17.70 -14.99
C ALA A 96 -15.16 17.68 -16.28
N LYS A 97 -14.51 17.61 -17.46
CA LYS A 97 -15.17 17.54 -18.78
C LYS A 97 -15.64 16.12 -19.14
N LEU A 98 -15.20 15.10 -18.40
CA LEU A 98 -15.58 13.72 -18.65
C LEU A 98 -16.99 13.46 -18.13
N ALA A 99 -17.80 12.71 -18.90
CA ALA A 99 -19.20 12.46 -18.57
C ALA A 99 -19.37 11.53 -17.35
N ASP A 100 -18.47 10.57 -17.16
CA ASP A 100 -18.54 9.60 -16.05
C ASP A 100 -17.13 9.17 -15.58
N PRO A 101 -16.36 10.07 -14.95
CA PRO A 101 -15.07 9.69 -14.40
C PRO A 101 -15.25 9.08 -13.01
N ILE A 102 -14.48 8.02 -12.70
CA ILE A 102 -14.37 7.45 -11.34
C ILE A 102 -14.03 8.55 -10.30
N THR A 103 -13.26 9.56 -10.71
CA THR A 103 -12.95 10.74 -9.92
C THR A 103 -12.84 11.97 -10.82
N LYS A 104 -13.38 13.11 -10.37
CA LYS A 104 -13.20 14.42 -11.03
C LYS A 104 -11.93 15.15 -10.56
N THR A 105 -11.12 14.48 -9.75
CA THR A 105 -9.94 15.05 -9.09
C THR A 105 -8.74 14.14 -9.35
N PRO A 106 -7.55 14.69 -9.68
CA PRO A 106 -6.36 13.87 -9.82
C PRO A 106 -6.05 13.12 -8.52
N ILE A 107 -5.61 11.87 -8.65
CA ILE A 107 -5.16 11.05 -7.52
C ILE A 107 -3.67 10.77 -7.67
N ILE A 108 -2.90 11.12 -6.64
CA ILE A 108 -1.51 10.71 -6.49
C ILE A 108 -1.48 9.46 -5.60
N LEU A 109 -0.99 8.36 -6.16
CA LEU A 109 -0.78 7.10 -5.45
C LEU A 109 0.69 6.99 -5.08
N PHE A 110 1.01 7.21 -3.81
CA PHE A 110 2.34 6.94 -3.26
C PHE A 110 2.41 5.50 -2.77
N GLU A 111 3.25 4.69 -3.42
CA GLU A 111 3.61 3.36 -2.95
C GLU A 111 4.85 3.48 -2.07
N VAL A 112 4.73 3.13 -0.79
CA VAL A 112 5.82 3.16 0.18
C VAL A 112 6.26 1.71 0.46
N PRO A 113 7.38 1.25 -0.11
CA PRO A 113 7.91 -0.09 0.14
C PRO A 113 8.25 -0.31 1.62
N ARG A 114 8.32 -1.59 2.01
CA ARG A 114 8.67 -1.97 3.39
C ARG A 114 10.04 -1.45 3.83
N ALA A 115 10.99 -1.36 2.90
CA ALA A 115 12.37 -0.94 3.17
C ALA A 115 12.53 0.58 3.37
N THR A 116 11.48 1.36 3.16
CA THR A 116 11.55 2.82 3.28
C THR A 116 11.42 3.24 4.74
N THR A 117 12.48 3.88 5.26
CA THR A 117 12.59 4.33 6.65
C THR A 117 12.75 5.85 6.79
N LYS A 118 12.90 6.57 5.67
CA LYS A 118 13.13 8.02 5.61
C LYS A 118 12.16 8.73 4.66
N GLY A 119 11.99 10.04 4.84
CA GLY A 119 11.18 10.92 3.99
C GLY A 119 9.67 10.87 4.27
N MET A 120 9.26 10.24 5.37
CA MET A 120 7.85 10.12 5.78
C MET A 120 7.25 11.45 6.24
N ASP A 121 8.08 12.31 6.84
CA ASP A 121 7.77 13.68 7.21
C ASP A 121 7.50 14.55 5.98
N THR A 122 8.33 14.43 4.93
CA THR A 122 8.13 15.11 3.65
C THR A 122 6.87 14.60 2.96
N ILE A 123 6.65 13.27 2.88
CA ILE A 123 5.40 12.70 2.35
C ILE A 123 4.18 13.28 3.07
N SER A 124 4.24 13.33 4.40
CA SER A 124 3.13 13.84 5.23
C SER A 124 2.84 15.31 4.92
N SER A 125 3.89 16.13 4.78
CA SER A 125 3.78 17.56 4.47
C SER A 125 3.27 17.79 3.05
N THR A 126 3.89 17.17 2.05
CA THR A 126 3.44 17.22 0.66
C THR A 126 1.98 16.75 0.53
N THR A 127 1.58 15.72 1.28
CA THR A 127 0.20 15.24 1.24
C THR A 127 -0.79 16.27 1.81
N LYS A 128 -0.42 17.02 2.85
CA LYS A 128 -1.22 18.13 3.38
C LYS A 128 -1.42 19.22 2.34
N ASP A 129 -0.36 19.56 1.62
CA ASP A 129 -0.37 20.62 0.61
C ASP A 129 -1.24 20.19 -0.58
N LEU A 130 -0.98 18.99 -1.12
CA LEU A 130 -1.75 18.45 -2.25
C LEU A 130 -3.24 18.29 -1.98
N SER A 131 -3.59 17.91 -0.75
CA SER A 131 -5.00 17.77 -0.35
C SER A 131 -5.72 19.12 -0.29
N THR A 132 -4.98 20.22 -0.16
CA THR A 132 -5.51 21.60 -0.12
C THR A 132 -5.64 22.17 -1.53
N GLU A 133 -4.65 21.91 -2.40
CA GLU A 133 -4.57 22.41 -3.78
C GLU A 133 -5.43 21.61 -4.78
N GLY A 134 -6.29 20.74 -4.28
CA GLY A 134 -7.28 20.02 -5.09
C GLY A 134 -6.75 18.78 -5.79
N GLY A 135 -5.65 18.19 -5.30
CA GLY A 135 -5.29 16.79 -5.54
C GLY A 135 -5.83 15.88 -4.44
N LYS A 136 -5.92 14.58 -4.73
CA LYS A 136 -6.22 13.54 -3.74
C LYS A 136 -5.02 12.63 -3.60
N VAL A 137 -4.71 12.18 -2.39
CA VAL A 137 -3.52 11.36 -2.13
C VAL A 137 -3.91 10.03 -1.50
N ILE A 138 -3.50 8.93 -2.13
CA ILE A 138 -3.54 7.59 -1.55
C ILE A 138 -2.10 7.18 -1.21
N ILE A 139 -1.84 6.84 0.05
CA ILE A 139 -0.60 6.20 0.48
C ILE A 139 -0.86 4.70 0.59
N SER A 140 -0.11 3.87 -0.13
CA SER A 140 -0.08 2.42 0.07
C SER A 140 1.20 2.05 0.82
N ALA A 141 1.10 1.87 2.13
CA ALA A 141 2.24 1.62 3.01
C ALA A 141 2.42 0.12 3.28
N SER A 142 3.58 -0.42 2.87
CA SER A 142 3.93 -1.83 3.07
C SER A 142 4.61 -2.15 4.40
N SER A 143 4.82 -1.14 5.23
CA SER A 143 5.35 -1.22 6.59
C SER A 143 4.36 -0.58 7.55
N ALA A 144 4.09 -1.24 8.68
CA ALA A 144 3.30 -0.65 9.77
C ALA A 144 4.01 0.58 10.34
N ALA A 145 5.35 0.59 10.32
CA ALA A 145 6.16 1.71 10.78
C ALA A 145 5.96 2.96 9.91
N ALA A 146 5.97 2.80 8.58
CA ALA A 146 5.66 3.88 7.65
C ALA A 146 4.21 4.35 7.78
N ALA A 147 3.27 3.44 8.06
CA ALA A 147 1.88 3.82 8.31
C ALA A 147 1.72 4.65 9.59
N LEU A 148 2.46 4.31 10.66
CA LEU A 148 2.44 5.05 11.92
C LEU A 148 3.16 6.40 11.83
N ALA A 149 4.21 6.50 11.01
CA ALA A 149 4.96 7.74 10.80
C ALA A 149 4.24 8.74 9.89
N PHE A 150 3.25 8.28 9.13
CA PHE A 150 2.47 9.13 8.24
C PHE A 150 1.40 9.90 9.03
N ASP A 151 1.42 11.23 8.92
CA ASP A 151 0.45 12.10 9.55
C ASP A 151 0.06 13.26 8.63
N ALA A 152 -1.07 13.12 7.94
CA ALA A 152 -1.65 14.18 7.11
C ALA A 152 -2.44 15.24 7.91
N GLY A 153 -2.30 15.29 9.24
CA GLY A 153 -3.02 16.23 10.13
C GLY A 153 -4.08 15.54 10.99
N GLY A 154 -3.84 14.29 11.38
CA GLY A 154 -4.71 13.46 12.22
C GLY A 154 -5.98 12.98 11.52
N ALA A 155 -6.90 12.39 12.30
CA ALA A 155 -8.16 11.80 11.82
C ALA A 155 -9.08 12.80 11.09
N ASN A 156 -8.88 14.11 11.30
CA ASN A 156 -9.60 15.18 10.61
C ASN A 156 -9.07 15.45 9.21
N ARG A 157 -7.89 14.92 8.84
CA ARG A 157 -7.27 15.12 7.52
C ARG A 157 -6.75 13.83 6.88
N GLN A 158 -7.11 12.68 7.46
CA GLN A 158 -6.65 11.37 7.03
C GLN A 158 -7.73 10.31 7.26
N LYS A 159 -7.92 9.43 6.27
CA LYS A 159 -8.70 8.19 6.43
C LYS A 159 -7.77 7.00 6.39
N ASP A 160 -7.81 6.19 7.44
CA ASP A 160 -7.03 4.96 7.54
C ASP A 160 -7.88 3.77 7.08
N ILE A 161 -7.34 2.99 6.15
CA ILE A 161 -7.91 1.74 5.66
C ILE A 161 -6.89 0.63 5.92
N TRP A 162 -7.25 -0.29 6.79
CA TRP A 162 -6.43 -1.47 7.06
C TRP A 162 -6.84 -2.63 6.15
N ILE A 163 -5.85 -3.28 5.52
CA ILE A 163 -6.02 -4.49 4.73
C ILE A 163 -5.45 -5.68 5.50
N ASP A 164 -6.36 -6.48 6.02
CA ASP A 164 -6.07 -7.75 6.67
C ASP A 164 -5.61 -8.82 5.67
N GLU A 165 -5.25 -9.98 6.20
CA GLU A 165 -5.04 -11.18 5.41
C GLU A 165 -6.33 -11.66 4.74
N LEU A 166 -6.23 -12.67 3.87
CA LEU A 166 -7.41 -13.22 3.24
C LEU A 166 -8.23 -14.00 4.27
N THR A 167 -9.54 -13.91 4.16
CA THR A 167 -10.40 -14.91 4.81
C THR A 167 -10.14 -16.29 4.19
N ALA A 168 -10.49 -17.37 4.89
CA ALA A 168 -10.33 -18.74 4.37
C ALA A 168 -11.00 -18.90 2.98
N GLU A 169 -12.18 -18.29 2.80
CA GLU A 169 -12.91 -18.33 1.52
C GLU A 169 -12.24 -17.51 0.41
N GLU A 170 -11.63 -16.37 0.73
CA GLU A 170 -10.83 -15.60 -0.22
C GLU A 170 -9.53 -16.33 -0.58
N ALA A 171 -8.87 -16.97 0.39
CA ALA A 171 -7.66 -17.76 0.19
C ALA A 171 -7.91 -18.97 -0.71
N LYS A 172 -8.99 -19.72 -0.47
CA LYS A 172 -9.42 -20.82 -1.35
C LYS A 172 -9.61 -20.34 -2.79
N LYS A 173 -10.28 -19.20 -3.00
CA LYS A 173 -10.45 -18.62 -4.35
C LYS A 173 -9.12 -18.31 -5.03
N VAL A 174 -8.14 -17.77 -4.30
CA VAL A 174 -6.79 -17.55 -4.82
C VAL A 174 -6.17 -18.89 -5.25
N LEU A 175 -6.25 -19.91 -4.40
CA LEU A 175 -5.68 -21.23 -4.70
C LEU A 175 -6.39 -21.92 -5.88
N THR A 176 -7.71 -21.80 -6.01
CA THR A 176 -8.47 -22.25 -7.18
C THR A 176 -7.99 -21.58 -8.46
N LEU A 177 -7.70 -20.26 -8.45
CA LEU A 177 -7.13 -19.58 -9.63
C LEU A 177 -5.76 -20.14 -10.05
N HIS A 178 -5.05 -20.77 -9.12
CA HIS A 178 -3.76 -21.40 -9.33
C HIS A 178 -3.86 -22.92 -9.55
N GLY A 179 -5.05 -23.50 -9.59
CA GLY A 179 -5.27 -24.94 -9.82
C GLY A 179 -5.07 -25.82 -8.57
N HIS A 180 -5.17 -25.23 -7.38
CA HIS A 180 -4.93 -25.89 -6.09
C HIS A 180 -6.19 -25.96 -5.23
N GLU A 181 -7.34 -26.28 -5.84
CA GLU A 181 -8.62 -26.34 -5.12
C GLU A 181 -8.68 -27.53 -4.14
N GLU A 182 -8.18 -28.69 -4.56
CA GLU A 182 -8.29 -29.95 -3.79
C GLU A 182 -7.41 -29.96 -2.53
N ASN A 183 -6.32 -29.19 -2.52
CA ASN A 183 -5.37 -29.08 -1.40
C ASN A 183 -5.37 -27.69 -0.77
N ALA A 184 -6.43 -26.91 -0.99
CA ALA A 184 -6.46 -25.51 -0.59
C ALA A 184 -6.26 -25.31 0.92
N GLN A 185 -6.89 -26.16 1.74
CA GLN A 185 -6.80 -26.06 3.20
C GLN A 185 -5.38 -26.36 3.69
N ASP A 186 -4.75 -27.41 3.18
CA ASP A 186 -3.40 -27.80 3.58
C ASP A 186 -2.36 -26.71 3.23
N ILE A 187 -2.53 -26.06 2.07
CA ILE A 187 -1.68 -24.92 1.68
C ILE A 187 -1.89 -23.73 2.62
N ILE A 188 -3.14 -23.41 2.99
CA ILE A 188 -3.45 -22.32 3.92
C ILE A 188 -2.83 -22.60 5.29
N ASP A 189 -2.94 -23.84 5.79
CA ASP A 189 -2.41 -24.23 7.09
C ASP A 189 -0.86 -24.20 7.09
N ALA A 190 -0.22 -24.46 5.96
CA ALA A 190 1.24 -24.43 5.81
C ALA A 190 1.79 -23.01 5.56
N CYS A 191 1.12 -22.20 4.74
CA CYS A 191 1.65 -20.95 4.18
C CYS A 191 0.95 -19.69 4.74
N GLY A 192 -0.09 -19.86 5.55
CA GLY A 192 -0.93 -18.78 6.04
C GLY A 192 -1.91 -18.24 4.98
N SER A 193 -2.42 -17.03 5.21
CA SER A 193 -3.52 -16.47 4.40
C SER A 193 -3.18 -15.16 3.69
N ARG A 194 -1.89 -14.79 3.64
CA ARG A 194 -1.44 -13.60 2.91
C ARG A 194 -1.41 -13.90 1.41
N VAL A 195 -2.12 -13.10 0.61
CA VAL A 195 -2.25 -13.32 -0.84
C VAL A 195 -0.89 -13.45 -1.56
N GLY A 196 0.09 -12.64 -1.16
CA GLY A 196 1.42 -12.69 -1.76
C GLY A 196 2.21 -13.95 -1.36
N ASP A 197 2.00 -14.48 -0.16
CA ASP A 197 2.61 -15.76 0.24
C ASP A 197 1.96 -16.91 -0.51
N LEU A 198 0.63 -16.99 -0.53
CA LEU A 198 -0.08 -18.04 -1.29
C LEU A 198 0.31 -18.03 -2.77
N THR A 199 0.39 -16.85 -3.39
CA THR A 199 0.77 -16.73 -4.80
C THR A 199 2.21 -17.19 -5.05
N GLU A 200 3.12 -16.94 -4.11
CA GLU A 200 4.51 -17.39 -4.22
C GLU A 200 4.64 -18.89 -3.97
N SER A 201 3.99 -19.40 -2.92
CA SER A 201 3.91 -20.83 -2.62
C SER A 201 3.39 -21.63 -3.81
N CYS A 202 2.34 -21.17 -4.50
CA CYS A 202 1.87 -21.84 -5.72
C CYS A 202 2.93 -21.92 -6.82
N LYS A 203 3.76 -20.88 -7.01
CA LYS A 203 4.86 -20.94 -8.00
C LYS A 203 5.93 -21.93 -7.57
N ASP A 204 6.25 -21.96 -6.29
CA ASP A 204 7.27 -22.84 -5.74
C ASP A 204 6.83 -24.31 -5.78
N MET A 205 5.54 -24.59 -5.56
CA MET A 205 4.97 -25.93 -5.77
C MET A 205 5.06 -26.37 -7.23
N VAL A 206 4.78 -25.47 -8.18
CA VAL A 206 4.99 -25.74 -9.61
C VAL A 206 6.47 -26.00 -9.92
N ALA A 207 7.38 -25.37 -9.18
CA ALA A 207 8.83 -25.62 -9.27
C ALA A 207 9.29 -26.88 -8.50
N GLY A 208 8.38 -27.61 -7.86
CA GLY A 208 8.65 -28.90 -7.22
C GLY A 208 8.85 -28.87 -5.70
N LYS A 209 8.65 -27.72 -5.02
CA LYS A 209 8.70 -27.69 -3.54
C LYS A 209 7.52 -28.43 -2.92
N THR A 210 7.80 -29.14 -1.84
CA THR A 210 6.81 -29.81 -1.00
C THR A 210 6.14 -28.83 -0.03
N LEU A 211 4.94 -29.19 0.47
CA LEU A 211 4.26 -28.40 1.49
C LEU A 211 5.07 -28.25 2.78
N GLN A 212 5.88 -29.24 3.14
CA GLN A 212 6.72 -29.19 4.34
C GLN A 212 7.84 -28.16 4.20
N GLU A 213 8.49 -28.09 3.03
CA GLU A 213 9.51 -27.07 2.75
C GLU A 213 8.90 -25.66 2.78
N LEU A 214 7.73 -25.49 2.16
CA LEU A 214 7.02 -24.20 2.17
C LEU A 214 6.62 -23.76 3.58
N LYS A 215 6.18 -24.69 4.42
CA LYS A 215 5.88 -24.41 5.82
C LYS A 215 7.10 -23.92 6.58
N GLN A 216 8.23 -24.63 6.44
CA GLN A 216 9.49 -24.26 7.10
C GLN A 216 10.00 -22.88 6.64
N GLU A 217 9.93 -22.58 5.35
CA GLU A 217 10.32 -21.27 4.82
C GLU A 217 9.38 -20.14 5.27
N THR A 218 8.06 -20.43 5.36
CA THR A 218 7.07 -19.47 5.84
C THR A 218 7.29 -19.15 7.31
N GLU A 219 7.55 -20.16 8.15
CA GLU A 219 7.88 -20.01 9.56
C GLU A 219 9.16 -19.19 9.74
N ALA A 220 10.24 -19.54 9.03
CA ALA A 220 11.51 -18.80 9.07
C ALA A 220 11.35 -17.34 8.61
N THR A 221 10.56 -17.11 7.57
CA THR A 221 10.25 -15.75 7.10
C THR A 221 9.48 -14.97 8.16
N ALA A 222 8.46 -15.57 8.78
CA ALA A 222 7.68 -14.92 9.82
C ALA A 222 8.55 -14.52 11.04
N GLU A 223 9.49 -15.37 11.45
CA GLU A 223 10.45 -15.06 12.52
C GLU A 223 11.36 -13.88 12.15
N MET A 224 11.89 -13.88 10.93
CA MET A 224 12.71 -12.76 10.43
C MET A 224 11.90 -11.46 10.37
N GLU A 225 10.64 -11.50 9.91
CA GLU A 225 9.78 -10.33 9.86
C GLU A 225 9.51 -9.72 11.23
N VAL A 226 9.30 -10.56 12.25
CA VAL A 226 9.15 -10.10 13.64
C VAL A 226 10.43 -9.46 14.14
N ARG A 227 11.59 -10.07 13.87
CA ARG A 227 12.89 -9.51 14.25
C ARG A 227 13.14 -8.15 13.60
N ASP A 228 12.98 -8.06 12.28
CA ASP A 228 13.14 -6.82 11.53
C ASP A 228 12.22 -5.72 12.06
N PHE A 229 10.97 -6.07 12.39
CA PHE A 229 10.01 -5.13 12.97
C PHE A 229 10.46 -4.60 14.33
N LEU A 230 11.06 -5.44 15.17
CA LEU A 230 11.55 -5.02 16.48
C LEU A 230 12.80 -4.14 16.38
N ASP A 231 13.60 -4.31 15.33
CA ASP A 231 14.83 -3.54 15.07
C ASP A 231 14.58 -2.28 14.21
N LEU A 232 13.36 -2.04 13.76
CA LEU A 232 12.99 -0.89 12.94
C LEU A 232 13.00 0.42 13.75
N GLU A 233 13.78 1.36 13.23
CA GLU A 233 13.82 2.77 13.64
C GLU A 233 13.24 3.61 12.50
N VAL A 234 12.20 4.39 12.80
CA VAL A 234 11.56 5.26 11.81
C VAL A 234 11.57 6.71 12.27
N GLU A 235 11.98 7.57 11.35
CA GLU A 235 11.93 9.01 11.52
C GLU A 235 10.50 9.52 11.31
N VAL A 236 9.97 10.20 12.31
CA VAL A 236 8.65 10.85 12.27
C VAL A 236 8.79 12.36 12.15
N ALA A 237 7.68 13.03 11.82
CA ALA A 237 7.62 14.48 11.72
C ALA A 237 8.25 15.18 12.95
N GLY A 238 9.23 16.05 12.70
CA GLY A 238 10.03 16.72 13.74
C GLY A 238 11.37 16.07 14.06
N GLY A 239 11.85 15.13 13.24
CA GLY A 239 13.20 14.53 13.33
C GLY A 239 13.38 13.55 14.50
N ARG A 240 12.29 13.11 15.13
CA ARG A 240 12.36 12.07 16.18
C ARG A 240 12.45 10.70 15.52
N ILE A 241 13.41 9.91 15.98
CA ILE A 241 13.50 8.48 15.67
C ILE A 241 12.72 7.71 16.72
N ILE A 242 11.70 6.94 16.29
CA ILE A 242 10.92 6.07 17.19
C ILE A 242 11.37 4.62 16.96
N PRO A 243 11.97 3.96 17.98
CA PRO A 243 12.20 2.52 17.94
C PRO A 243 10.88 1.79 18.19
N ILE A 244 10.46 0.93 17.26
CA ILE A 244 9.16 0.27 17.38
C ILE A 244 9.20 -0.94 18.33
N GLY A 245 10.35 -1.62 18.47
CA GLY A 245 10.48 -2.84 19.28
C GLY A 245 11.08 -2.72 20.68
N ARG A 246 11.58 -1.54 21.10
CA ARG A 246 12.35 -1.40 22.35
C ARG A 246 11.57 -0.88 23.57
N ALA A 247 10.23 -0.89 23.53
CA ALA A 247 9.43 -0.54 24.71
C ALA A 247 9.38 -1.65 25.79
N GLY A 248 9.87 -2.87 25.52
CA GLY A 248 9.78 -4.02 26.43
C GLY A 248 11.07 -4.43 27.15
N LYS A 249 12.19 -3.72 26.94
CA LYS A 249 13.47 -4.00 27.62
C LYS A 249 13.93 -2.81 28.47
N GLN A 250 13.02 -2.21 29.25
CA GLN A 250 13.47 -1.65 30.53
C GLN A 250 13.64 -2.83 31.48
N GLN A 251 14.89 -3.04 31.85
CA GLN A 251 15.34 -4.10 32.73
C GLN A 251 14.49 -4.16 34.00
N ALA A 252 13.83 -5.31 34.17
CA ALA A 252 13.69 -5.90 35.48
C ALA A 252 15.10 -6.20 36.02
N THR A 253 15.77 -5.20 36.58
CA THR A 253 16.86 -5.40 37.53
C THR A 253 16.27 -5.29 38.94
N CYS A 254 15.63 -6.36 39.38
CA CYS A 254 15.65 -6.73 40.79
C CYS A 254 16.80 -7.70 41.00
N ARG A 255 17.95 -7.17 41.42
CA ARG A 255 18.78 -7.63 42.53
C ARG A 255 19.97 -6.69 42.68
#